data_AF-A0A7R9XU05-F1
#
_entry.id   AF-A0A7R9XU05-F1
#
_cell.length_a   1.000
_cell.length_b   1.000
_cell.length_c   1.000
_cell.angle_alpha   90.00
_cell.angle_beta   90.00
_cell.angle_gamma   90.00
#
_symmetry.space_group_name_H-M   'P 1'
#
loop_
_entity.id
_entity.type
_entity.pdbx_description
1 polymer ?
#
loop_
_entity_poly.entity_id
_entity_poly.type
_entity_poly.pdbx_seq_one_letter_code
_entity_poly.pdbx_strand_id
1 'polypeptide(L)'
;ASRTNDDDENAPPAAKRAKTRDADDREDDVEITDDARADEGRRREDEDADADDARATLERLKPSSPTTRAKFIQKLSLDRRRRDLEVDADGKTKDGAGASETGTKMTPLEQSVKTFKAKYPGTMLMIEVGYKYHFYGDDARDASKVLGIFAYQSRNYLTASVPVVRLNVYVRRLVKAGYRVGVVKQTETAALKASGETGNKSGLFERKLVGLYTKATLDAGAALSDAGDDGEKSSMASGVLSNHLLCVAEDRVAGGASTSASTRVGLAAIETSTGDVLSGEFMDTMQRPGLESRLLCISPAEIVLVEPISEPTARLIKAMYGSGANAARVERVTRDELTGVTLTGTKAEEATPLVHTALCAGAKYLREFGQADILHLDAAFRPLEGADEMKLSPNVLRQLEVLTSSAGTYKGSLLWLMNHTVTPMGGRLLRHWVSHPLRSKSAIEGRLDAVDALRELTSFEEGSMMDHDKVSHNTFNGLKIQLKQLPDLERSLARVFHGTATPGEFVGALTS
;
A
#
# COMPACT_ATOMS: atom_id res chain seq x y z
N ALA A 1 -24.67 8.99 -68.57
CA ALA A 1 -24.30 10.42 -68.46
C ALA A 1 -24.10 10.74 -66.98
N SER A 2 -23.08 11.43 -66.46
CA SER A 2 -21.74 11.83 -66.92
C SER A 2 -21.41 13.19 -66.27
N ARG A 3 -20.53 13.19 -65.26
CA ARG A 3 -19.67 14.30 -64.78
C ARG A 3 -18.96 13.78 -63.51
N THR A 4 -17.66 13.41 -63.52
CA THR A 4 -16.42 14.22 -63.65
C THR A 4 -16.11 15.00 -62.37
N ASN A 5 -15.07 14.65 -61.60
CA ASN A 5 -13.65 15.11 -61.70
C ASN A 5 -13.39 16.07 -60.51
N ASP A 6 -12.30 16.08 -59.73
CA ASP A 6 -11.05 15.29 -59.59
C ASP A 6 -10.61 15.34 -58.08
N ASP A 7 -9.55 14.73 -57.53
CA ASP A 7 -8.43 13.92 -58.07
C ASP A 7 -8.55 12.43 -57.64
N ASP A 8 -7.66 11.67 -56.96
CA ASP A 8 -6.36 11.86 -56.24
C ASP A 8 -5.59 10.49 -56.17
N GLU A 9 -4.29 10.45 -55.87
CA GLU A 9 -3.43 9.23 -55.88
C GLU A 9 -2.55 9.08 -54.61
N ASN A 10 -2.23 7.93 -53.98
CA ASN A 10 -2.28 6.47 -54.22
C ASN A 10 -0.87 5.80 -54.25
N ALA A 11 -0.60 4.98 -53.23
CA ALA A 11 0.40 3.89 -53.11
C ALA A 11 1.94 4.13 -53.35
N PRO A 12 2.84 3.50 -52.54
CA PRO A 12 4.29 3.59 -52.71
C PRO A 12 4.94 2.40 -53.48
N PRO A 13 6.07 2.61 -54.20
CA PRO A 13 6.91 1.56 -54.78
C PRO A 13 8.10 1.17 -53.87
N ALA A 14 8.84 0.10 -54.22
CA ALA A 14 9.83 -0.52 -53.31
C ALA A 14 11.19 -0.94 -53.94
N ALA A 15 12.20 -0.98 -53.06
CA ALA A 15 13.39 -1.88 -53.03
C ALA A 15 14.50 -1.83 -54.11
N LYS A 16 15.77 -1.70 -53.64
CA LYS A 16 16.96 -2.60 -53.84
C LYS A 16 18.18 -2.02 -53.06
N ARG A 17 18.97 -2.80 -52.30
CA ARG A 17 20.12 -3.70 -52.66
C ARG A 17 21.31 -2.96 -53.32
N ALA A 18 22.60 -3.19 -53.01
CA ALA A 18 23.25 -4.24 -52.19
C ALA A 18 24.68 -3.84 -51.67
N LYS A 19 25.17 -4.38 -50.53
CA LYS A 19 26.26 -5.40 -50.33
C LYS A 19 27.75 -4.95 -50.28
N THR A 20 28.44 -5.33 -49.17
CA THR A 20 29.89 -5.71 -49.02
C THR A 20 30.97 -4.64 -49.36
N ARG A 21 32.21 -4.61 -48.84
CA ARG A 21 33.09 -5.48 -47.99
C ARG A 21 34.19 -4.55 -47.36
N ASP A 22 35.10 -4.88 -46.42
CA ASP A 22 35.42 -6.11 -45.65
C ASP A 22 35.90 -5.77 -44.21
N ALA A 23 37.18 -6.00 -43.82
CA ALA A 23 37.78 -5.70 -42.50
C ALA A 23 39.32 -5.48 -42.58
N ASP A 24 39.93 -4.79 -41.60
CA ASP A 24 41.27 -5.08 -41.01
C ASP A 24 41.50 -4.27 -39.70
N ASP A 25 42.49 -4.65 -38.90
CA ASP A 25 42.87 -4.03 -37.60
C ASP A 25 43.98 -2.96 -37.73
N ARG A 26 43.99 -1.95 -36.82
CA ARG A 26 45.20 -1.46 -36.12
C ARG A 26 44.99 -0.39 -35.05
N GLU A 27 45.97 -0.32 -34.15
CA GLU A 27 46.20 0.71 -33.13
C GLU A 27 46.90 1.94 -33.76
N ASP A 28 46.66 3.14 -33.21
CA ASP A 28 47.56 4.29 -33.33
C ASP A 28 47.31 5.25 -32.13
N ASP A 29 48.37 5.79 -31.54
CA ASP A 29 48.31 6.75 -30.42
C ASP A 29 47.91 8.16 -30.89
N VAL A 30 47.22 8.93 -30.03
CA VAL A 30 46.95 10.36 -30.25
C VAL A 30 47.24 11.17 -28.99
N GLU A 31 48.04 12.22 -29.14
CA GLU A 31 48.47 13.12 -28.06
C GLU A 31 47.31 13.93 -27.47
N ILE A 32 47.36 14.21 -26.16
CA ILE A 32 46.41 15.10 -25.48
C ILE A 32 46.91 16.55 -25.60
N THR A 33 46.22 17.38 -26.39
CA THR A 33 46.50 18.82 -26.52
C THR A 33 45.71 19.68 -25.52
N ASP A 34 46.21 20.89 -25.23
CA ASP A 34 45.90 21.72 -24.04
C ASP A 34 44.53 22.46 -24.07
N ASP A 35 43.55 21.98 -24.84
CA ASP A 35 42.27 22.70 -25.09
C ASP A 35 41.28 22.71 -23.90
N ALA A 36 41.48 21.84 -22.89
CA ALA A 36 40.55 21.66 -21.78
C ALA A 36 40.35 22.92 -20.89
N ARG A 37 41.21 23.94 -21.01
CA ARG A 37 41.13 25.19 -20.22
C ARG A 37 40.27 26.29 -20.84
N ALA A 38 39.88 26.19 -22.11
CA ALA A 38 39.15 27.26 -22.80
C ALA A 38 37.63 27.25 -22.51
N ASP A 39 37.04 26.08 -22.29
CA ASP A 39 35.60 25.88 -22.09
C ASP A 39 35.14 26.30 -20.67
N GLU A 40 36.00 26.15 -19.67
CA GLU A 40 35.76 26.58 -18.28
C GLU A 40 35.77 28.10 -18.08
N GLY A 41 36.33 28.87 -19.02
CA GLY A 41 36.31 30.33 -18.99
C GLY A 41 34.92 30.87 -19.34
N ARG A 42 34.41 30.48 -20.51
CA ARG A 42 33.15 31.02 -21.06
C ARG A 42 31.94 30.75 -20.17
N ARG A 43 31.83 29.54 -19.60
CA ARG A 43 30.71 29.21 -18.70
C ARG A 43 30.65 30.10 -17.46
N ARG A 44 31.78 30.63 -16.97
CA ARG A 44 31.79 31.58 -15.85
C ARG A 44 31.39 32.99 -16.29
N GLU A 45 31.82 33.42 -17.47
CA GLU A 45 31.43 34.71 -18.05
C GLU A 45 29.91 34.75 -18.37
N ASP A 46 29.33 33.63 -18.84
CA ASP A 46 27.88 33.50 -19.05
C ASP A 46 27.09 33.49 -17.71
N GLU A 47 27.56 32.76 -16.68
CA GLU A 47 26.90 32.72 -15.36
C GLU A 47 26.93 34.07 -14.61
N ASP A 48 28.01 34.83 -14.69
CA ASP A 48 28.10 36.18 -14.10
C ASP A 48 27.22 37.19 -14.86
N ALA A 49 27.05 37.04 -16.18
CA ALA A 49 26.18 37.91 -16.98
C ALA A 49 24.68 37.78 -16.61
N ASP A 50 24.18 36.54 -16.47
CA ASP A 50 22.81 36.27 -16.02
C ASP A 50 22.57 36.78 -14.58
N ALA A 51 23.60 36.73 -13.72
CA ALA A 51 23.52 37.22 -12.34
C ALA A 51 23.35 38.74 -12.24
N ASP A 52 23.98 39.52 -13.13
CA ASP A 52 23.87 40.98 -13.15
C ASP A 52 22.62 41.50 -13.90
N ASP A 53 22.09 40.81 -14.92
CA ASP A 53 20.76 41.17 -15.45
C ASP A 53 19.63 40.87 -14.44
N ALA A 54 19.73 39.75 -13.71
CA ALA A 54 18.84 39.45 -12.60
C ALA A 54 18.86 40.56 -11.52
N ARG A 55 20.03 41.15 -11.24
CA ARG A 55 20.17 42.33 -10.36
C ARG A 55 19.56 43.59 -10.98
N ALA A 56 19.87 43.91 -12.24
CA ALA A 56 19.34 45.08 -12.92
C ALA A 56 17.80 45.07 -12.97
N THR A 57 17.20 43.89 -13.19
CA THR A 57 15.76 43.65 -13.12
C THR A 57 15.22 43.86 -11.70
N LEU A 58 15.95 43.43 -10.66
CA LEU A 58 15.60 43.64 -9.24
C LEU A 58 15.73 45.10 -8.75
N GLU A 59 16.48 45.95 -9.44
CA GLU A 59 16.56 47.39 -9.16
C GLU A 59 15.49 48.21 -9.90
N ARG A 60 15.07 47.79 -11.10
CA ARG A 60 14.00 48.46 -11.87
C ARG A 60 12.62 48.36 -11.19
N LEU A 61 12.40 47.36 -10.33
CA LEU A 61 11.16 47.16 -9.57
C LEU A 61 11.11 48.03 -8.30
N LYS A 62 10.57 49.25 -8.39
CA LYS A 62 10.34 50.13 -7.23
C LYS A 62 9.31 49.52 -6.25
N PRO A 63 9.67 49.21 -4.98
CA PRO A 63 8.79 48.54 -4.04
C PRO A 63 7.86 49.51 -3.31
N SER A 64 6.63 49.06 -3.00
CA SER A 64 5.62 49.82 -2.26
C SER A 64 5.91 49.98 -0.75
N SER A 65 6.95 49.33 -0.21
CA SER A 65 7.44 49.55 1.16
C SER A 65 8.91 49.12 1.31
N PRO A 66 9.83 50.03 1.74
CA PRO A 66 11.22 49.67 2.03
C PRO A 66 11.37 48.64 3.16
N THR A 67 10.48 48.67 4.17
CA THR A 67 10.60 47.82 5.36
C THR A 67 10.32 46.34 5.06
N THR A 68 9.51 46.05 4.04
CA THR A 68 9.25 44.69 3.57
C THR A 68 10.47 44.10 2.86
N ARG A 69 11.15 44.89 2.00
CA ARG A 69 12.37 44.47 1.30
C ARG A 69 13.49 44.13 2.30
N ALA A 70 13.69 44.97 3.32
CA ALA A 70 14.69 44.72 4.38
C ALA A 70 14.44 43.39 5.12
N LYS A 71 13.20 43.13 5.54
CA LYS A 71 12.83 41.87 6.23
C LYS A 71 12.97 40.64 5.32
N PHE A 72 12.71 40.77 4.02
CA PHE A 72 12.86 39.69 3.06
C PHE A 72 14.34 39.33 2.83
N ILE A 73 15.20 40.33 2.62
CA ILE A 73 16.66 40.14 2.47
C ILE A 73 17.28 39.55 3.75
N GLN A 74 16.86 40.04 4.93
CA GLN A 74 17.33 39.51 6.21
C GLN A 74 16.93 38.03 6.42
N LYS A 75 15.76 37.61 5.91
CA LYS A 75 15.34 36.20 5.97
C LYS A 75 16.19 35.33 5.03
N LEU A 76 16.40 35.78 3.79
CA LEU A 76 17.24 35.07 2.81
C LEU A 76 18.70 34.90 3.26
N SER A 77 19.28 35.88 3.96
CA SER A 77 20.65 35.77 4.45
C SER A 77 20.80 34.80 5.64
N LEU A 78 19.74 34.65 6.46
CA LEU A 78 19.68 33.61 7.50
C LEU A 78 19.51 32.21 6.90
N ASP A 79 18.69 32.06 5.85
CA ASP A 79 18.48 30.79 5.14
C ASP A 79 19.66 30.42 4.20
N ARG A 80 20.66 31.29 4.02
CA ARG A 80 21.96 30.95 3.39
C ARG A 80 22.96 30.48 4.45
N ARG A 81 23.23 31.30 5.48
CA ARG A 81 24.15 30.99 6.60
C ARG A 81 23.83 29.70 7.36
N ARG A 82 22.62 29.14 7.24
CA ARG A 82 22.26 27.83 7.80
C ARG A 82 22.61 26.63 6.93
N ARG A 83 22.70 26.77 5.61
CA ARG A 83 23.18 25.71 4.70
C ARG A 83 24.71 25.63 4.72
N ASP A 84 25.36 26.78 4.83
CA ASP A 84 26.81 26.93 4.94
C ASP A 84 27.39 26.35 6.27
N LEU A 85 26.57 25.67 7.09
CA LEU A 85 26.92 24.99 8.35
C LEU A 85 26.63 23.48 8.35
N GLU A 86 26.10 22.91 7.25
CA GLU A 86 25.82 21.47 7.12
C GLU A 86 26.76 20.76 6.11
N VAL A 87 27.81 21.43 5.63
CA VAL A 87 28.83 20.87 4.74
C VAL A 87 30.23 21.28 5.18
N ASP A 88 30.94 20.36 5.82
CA ASP A 88 32.40 20.40 5.91
C ASP A 88 32.91 18.94 5.85
N ALA A 89 33.96 18.69 5.06
CA ALA A 89 34.30 17.36 4.60
C ALA A 89 35.59 16.80 5.22
N ASP A 90 35.55 16.45 6.51
CA ASP A 90 36.46 15.41 7.02
C ASP A 90 35.96 14.71 8.30
N GLY A 91 36.05 13.38 8.32
CA GLY A 91 35.37 12.54 9.32
C GLY A 91 36.12 12.38 10.65
N LYS A 92 36.12 13.40 11.52
CA LYS A 92 36.63 13.28 12.90
C LYS A 92 35.80 14.04 13.93
N THR A 93 35.26 13.32 14.91
CA THR A 93 34.64 13.90 16.11
C THR A 93 35.69 14.58 16.98
N LYS A 94 35.38 15.81 17.42
CA LYS A 94 36.18 16.55 18.40
C LYS A 94 35.29 16.85 19.61
N ASP A 95 35.60 16.25 20.75
CA ASP A 95 34.92 16.59 22.01
C ASP A 95 35.22 18.05 22.38
N GLY A 96 34.16 18.83 22.57
CA GLY A 96 34.23 20.26 22.87
C GLY A 96 32.92 20.74 23.49
N ALA A 97 32.93 20.97 24.80
CA ALA A 97 31.76 21.45 25.52
C ALA A 97 31.38 22.87 25.07
N GLY A 98 30.09 23.13 24.81
CA GLY A 98 29.63 24.47 24.41
C GLY A 98 28.38 24.56 23.53
N ALA A 99 27.70 23.45 23.22
CA ALA A 99 26.46 23.48 22.44
C ALA A 99 25.30 24.15 23.22
N SER A 100 25.14 25.46 23.08
CA SER A 100 24.04 26.21 23.70
C SER A 100 22.68 25.82 23.10
N GLU A 101 21.68 25.54 23.94
CA GLU A 101 20.32 25.22 23.52
C GLU A 101 19.63 26.43 22.84
N THR A 102 19.72 26.50 21.51
CA THR A 102 19.05 27.53 20.70
C THR A 102 17.59 27.16 20.34
N GLY A 103 16.92 26.46 21.26
CA GLY A 103 15.51 26.07 21.13
C GLY A 103 14.55 27.17 21.58
N THR A 104 13.53 27.47 20.78
CA THR A 104 12.48 28.42 21.19
C THR A 104 11.60 27.74 22.23
N LYS A 105 11.28 28.39 23.37
CA LYS A 105 10.44 27.79 24.43
C LYS A 105 9.15 27.16 23.85
N MET A 106 9.03 25.84 23.93
CA MET A 106 7.94 25.07 23.32
C MET A 106 6.57 25.49 23.84
N THR A 107 5.62 25.64 22.92
CA THR A 107 4.20 25.84 23.22
C THR A 107 3.55 24.59 23.82
N PRO A 108 2.38 24.72 24.49
CA PRO A 108 1.60 23.56 24.94
C PRO A 108 1.21 22.60 23.80
N LEU A 109 1.04 23.11 22.56
CA LEU A 109 0.78 22.27 21.40
C LEU A 109 2.04 21.49 20.98
N GLU A 110 3.20 22.13 20.88
CA GLU A 110 4.48 21.46 20.58
C GLU A 110 4.84 20.41 21.65
N GLN A 111 4.57 20.69 22.92
CA GLN A 111 4.71 19.73 24.02
C GLN A 111 3.76 18.53 23.83
N SER A 112 2.49 18.78 23.46
CA SER A 112 1.52 17.72 23.15
C SER A 112 1.97 16.87 21.95
N VAL A 113 2.50 17.48 20.89
CA VAL A 113 3.09 16.79 19.72
C VAL A 113 4.25 15.89 20.14
N LYS A 114 5.16 16.37 21.01
CA LYS A 114 6.26 15.58 21.56
C LYS A 114 5.74 14.36 22.34
N THR A 115 4.72 14.53 23.18
CA THR A 115 4.07 13.44 23.92
C THR A 115 3.41 12.41 22.99
N PHE A 116 2.69 12.85 21.95
CA PHE A 116 2.08 11.92 20.99
C PHE A 116 3.13 11.14 20.19
N LYS A 117 4.20 11.79 19.71
CA LYS A 117 5.31 11.10 19.01
C LYS A 117 6.04 10.10 19.91
N ALA A 118 6.21 10.40 21.19
CA ALA A 118 6.79 9.47 22.16
C ALA A 118 5.86 8.28 22.46
N LYS A 119 4.53 8.48 22.46
CA LYS A 119 3.54 7.41 22.66
C LYS A 119 3.33 6.52 21.44
N TYR A 120 3.50 7.06 20.23
CA TYR A 120 3.26 6.36 18.96
C TYR A 120 4.51 6.40 18.06
N PRO A 121 5.63 5.74 18.47
CA PRO A 121 6.83 5.65 17.63
C PRO A 121 6.52 4.97 16.29
N GLY A 122 7.28 5.32 15.25
CA GLY A 122 7.10 4.77 13.89
C GLY A 122 5.77 5.12 13.19
N THR A 123 4.90 5.91 13.84
CA THR A 123 3.61 6.34 13.29
C THR A 123 3.67 7.80 12.84
N MET A 124 3.32 8.09 11.59
CA MET A 124 3.16 9.45 11.09
C MET A 124 1.86 10.04 11.65
N LEU A 125 1.93 11.18 12.33
CA LEU A 125 0.78 11.74 13.05
C LEU A 125 0.13 12.92 12.31
N MET A 126 -1.14 12.74 11.96
CA MET A 126 -2.03 13.80 11.48
C MET A 126 -2.76 14.41 12.68
N ILE A 127 -2.31 15.58 13.15
CA ILE A 127 -2.82 16.20 14.38
C ILE A 127 -3.75 17.36 14.03
N GLU A 128 -5.01 17.29 14.49
CA GLU A 128 -6.05 18.27 14.22
C GLU A 128 -5.81 19.60 14.95
N VAL A 129 -5.85 20.70 14.19
CA VAL A 129 -5.71 22.08 14.69
C VAL A 129 -6.74 22.95 13.97
N GLY A 130 -7.97 22.94 14.49
CA GLY A 130 -9.10 23.60 13.83
C GLY A 130 -9.45 22.94 12.49
N TYR A 131 -9.46 23.71 11.40
CA TYR A 131 -9.89 23.24 10.07
C TYR A 131 -8.80 22.50 9.26
N LYS A 132 -7.65 22.19 9.88
CA LYS A 132 -6.52 21.47 9.25
C LYS A 132 -5.98 20.36 10.13
N TYR A 133 -5.46 19.32 9.49
CA TYR A 133 -4.48 18.40 10.09
C TYR A 133 -3.07 18.92 9.82
N HIS A 134 -2.22 18.90 10.85
CA HIS A 134 -0.82 19.27 10.80
C HIS A 134 0.10 18.07 11.02
N PHE A 135 1.20 18.07 10.29
CA PHE A 135 2.35 17.17 10.45
C PHE A 135 3.52 17.95 11.06
N TYR A 136 4.38 17.29 11.83
CA TYR A 136 5.48 17.93 12.56
C TYR A 136 6.79 17.12 12.50
N GLY A 137 7.91 17.81 12.28
CA GLY A 137 9.23 17.19 12.18
C GLY A 137 9.36 16.36 10.90
N ASP A 138 9.87 15.15 11.02
CA ASP A 138 10.08 14.24 9.88
C ASP A 138 8.76 13.85 9.20
N ASP A 139 7.66 13.73 9.95
CA ASP A 139 6.30 13.56 9.41
C ASP A 139 5.95 14.65 8.39
N ALA A 140 6.39 15.89 8.63
CA ALA A 140 6.15 17.00 7.70
C ALA A 140 7.06 16.91 6.46
N ARG A 141 8.30 16.44 6.63
CA ARG A 141 9.27 16.20 5.53
C ARG A 141 8.75 15.10 4.60
N ASP A 142 8.22 14.02 5.16
CA ASP A 142 7.75 12.87 4.38
C ASP A 142 6.34 13.05 3.84
N ALA A 143 5.41 13.65 4.60
CA ALA A 143 4.14 14.09 4.04
C ALA A 143 4.32 15.10 2.90
N SER A 144 5.33 15.97 2.96
CA SER A 144 5.67 16.89 1.86
C SER A 144 6.01 16.13 0.57
N LYS A 145 6.96 15.19 0.64
CA LYS A 145 7.35 14.32 -0.50
C LYS A 145 6.16 13.53 -1.06
N VAL A 146 5.42 12.83 -0.20
CA VAL A 146 4.38 11.87 -0.63
C VAL A 146 3.11 12.56 -1.11
N LEU A 147 2.73 13.69 -0.48
CA LEU A 147 1.48 14.39 -0.79
C LEU A 147 1.65 15.52 -1.82
N GLY A 148 2.87 16.01 -2.04
CA GLY A 148 3.14 17.19 -2.86
C GLY A 148 2.74 18.50 -2.17
N ILE A 149 2.85 18.55 -0.83
CA ILE A 149 2.49 19.72 -0.02
C ILE A 149 3.73 20.45 0.48
N PHE A 150 3.65 21.77 0.63
CA PHE A 150 4.78 22.57 1.11
C PHE A 150 4.99 22.37 2.62
N ALA A 151 6.23 22.03 3.01
CA ALA A 151 6.68 22.01 4.40
C ALA A 151 7.55 23.22 4.70
N TYR A 152 7.34 23.87 5.85
CA TYR A 152 8.03 25.09 6.24
C TYR A 152 8.43 25.05 7.71
N GLN A 153 9.55 25.69 8.07
CA GLN A 153 9.96 25.78 9.48
C GLN A 153 9.01 26.69 10.25
N SER A 154 8.41 26.16 11.33
CA SER A 154 7.49 26.86 12.20
C SER A 154 7.94 26.66 13.65
N ARG A 155 8.58 27.69 14.22
CA ARG A 155 9.27 27.62 15.52
C ARG A 155 10.21 26.42 15.58
N ASN A 156 9.92 25.42 16.41
CA ASN A 156 10.82 24.30 16.69
C ASN A 156 10.65 23.12 15.73
N TYR A 157 9.61 23.11 14.89
CA TYR A 157 9.35 22.00 13.96
C TYR A 157 9.20 22.45 12.51
N LEU A 158 9.76 21.66 11.60
CA LEU A 158 9.26 21.61 10.22
C LEU A 158 7.78 21.22 10.26
N THR A 159 6.93 21.97 9.58
CA THR A 159 5.46 21.81 9.64
C THR A 159 4.89 21.75 8.23
N ALA A 160 3.96 20.82 8.01
CA ALA A 160 3.12 20.74 6.82
C ALA A 160 1.65 20.63 7.25
N SER A 161 0.70 20.93 6.37
CA SER A 161 -0.74 20.89 6.72
C SER A 161 -1.65 20.54 5.54
N VAL A 162 -2.79 19.91 5.83
CA VAL A 162 -3.84 19.54 4.87
C VAL A 162 -5.23 19.86 5.43
N PRO A 163 -6.23 20.19 4.58
CA PRO A 163 -7.59 20.50 5.04
C PRO A 163 -8.31 19.26 5.57
N VAL A 164 -9.10 19.44 6.64
CA VAL A 164 -9.91 18.35 7.26
C VAL A 164 -10.83 17.66 6.25
N VAL A 165 -11.46 18.45 5.36
CA VAL A 165 -12.47 18.00 4.37
C VAL A 165 -11.97 16.88 3.43
N ARG A 166 -10.64 16.74 3.22
CA ARG A 166 -10.07 15.68 2.37
C ARG A 166 -9.10 14.74 3.10
N LEU A 167 -9.19 14.65 4.43
CA LEU A 167 -8.42 13.72 5.29
C LEU A 167 -8.23 12.35 4.63
N ASN A 168 -9.34 11.77 4.18
CA ASN A 168 -9.47 10.44 3.58
C ASN A 168 -8.50 10.22 2.41
N VAL A 169 -8.35 11.22 1.54
CA VAL A 169 -7.47 11.19 0.36
C VAL A 169 -6.00 11.20 0.79
N TYR A 170 -5.66 11.98 1.82
CA TYR A 170 -4.29 12.06 2.34
C TYR A 170 -3.89 10.80 3.10
N VAL A 171 -4.77 10.26 3.95
CA VAL A 171 -4.56 8.97 4.64
C VAL A 171 -4.35 7.84 3.62
N ARG A 172 -5.25 7.69 2.63
CA ARG A 172 -5.11 6.67 1.58
C ARG A 172 -3.79 6.81 0.80
N ARG A 173 -3.31 8.03 0.50
CA ARG A 173 -2.01 8.25 -0.17
C ARG A 173 -0.81 7.87 0.70
N LEU A 174 -0.81 8.28 1.98
CA LEU A 174 0.28 7.99 2.92
C LEU A 174 0.39 6.47 3.22
N VAL A 175 -0.74 5.80 3.42
CA VAL A 175 -0.77 4.35 3.66
C VAL A 175 -0.35 3.56 2.41
N LYS A 176 -0.79 3.96 1.20
CA LYS A 176 -0.31 3.33 -0.06
C LYS A 176 1.21 3.49 -0.22
N ALA A 177 1.80 4.60 0.24
CA ALA A 177 3.25 4.81 0.30
C ALA A 177 3.98 4.03 1.43
N GLY A 178 3.26 3.20 2.22
CA GLY A 178 3.85 2.29 3.23
C GLY A 178 3.88 2.84 4.66
N TYR A 179 3.42 4.08 4.90
CA TYR A 179 3.43 4.68 6.24
C TYR A 179 2.30 4.16 7.13
N ARG A 180 2.62 3.91 8.40
CA ARG A 180 1.65 3.75 9.49
C ARG A 180 1.17 5.14 9.88
N VAL A 181 -0.13 5.43 9.74
CA VAL A 181 -0.71 6.76 9.89
C VAL A 181 -1.67 6.81 11.08
N GLY A 182 -1.44 7.74 12.01
CA GLY A 182 -2.33 7.99 13.14
C GLY A 182 -3.08 9.31 12.99
N VAL A 183 -4.41 9.30 13.13
CA VAL A 183 -5.26 10.49 13.09
C VAL A 183 -5.65 10.89 14.50
N VAL A 184 -5.15 12.04 14.94
CA VAL A 184 -5.37 12.61 16.28
C VAL A 184 -6.36 13.77 16.16
N LYS A 185 -7.58 13.56 16.65
CA LYS A 185 -8.66 14.57 16.63
C LYS A 185 -8.80 15.30 17.96
N GLN A 186 -9.44 16.47 17.92
CA GLN A 186 -9.88 17.20 19.09
C GLN A 186 -11.15 16.56 19.67
N THR A 187 -11.12 16.22 20.97
CA THR A 187 -12.23 15.51 21.65
C THR A 187 -13.20 16.46 22.36
N GLU A 188 -12.77 17.68 22.67
CA GLU A 188 -13.62 18.76 23.18
C GLU A 188 -14.17 19.61 22.03
N THR A 189 -15.48 19.84 21.98
CA THR A 189 -16.05 20.91 21.14
C THR A 189 -15.85 22.27 21.81
N ALA A 190 -15.86 23.36 21.01
CA ALA A 190 -15.76 24.72 21.55
C ALA A 190 -16.91 25.05 22.53
N ALA A 191 -18.10 24.47 22.32
CA ALA A 191 -19.25 24.64 23.21
C ALA A 191 -19.05 23.94 24.57
N LEU A 192 -18.64 22.66 24.58
CA LEU A 192 -18.37 21.89 25.81
C LEU A 192 -17.18 22.46 26.61
N LYS A 193 -16.22 23.08 25.93
CA LYS A 193 -15.13 23.81 26.60
C LYS A 193 -15.58 25.15 27.18
N ALA A 194 -16.55 25.81 26.54
CA ALA A 194 -17.11 27.09 27.00
C ALA A 194 -18.15 26.94 28.13
N SER A 195 -18.91 25.84 28.19
CA SER A 195 -19.68 25.46 29.38
C SER A 195 -18.73 25.24 30.57
N GLY A 196 -17.66 24.48 30.34
CA GLY A 196 -16.61 24.18 31.32
C GLY A 196 -16.76 22.81 31.99
N GLU A 197 -17.62 21.94 31.45
CA GLU A 197 -17.90 20.60 31.97
C GLU A 197 -16.65 19.69 32.02
N THR A 198 -15.65 19.97 31.17
CA THR A 198 -14.35 19.27 31.17
C THR A 198 -13.32 19.85 32.14
N GLY A 199 -13.69 20.84 32.96
CA GLY A 199 -12.84 21.52 33.95
C GLY A 199 -11.72 22.41 33.37
N ASN A 200 -11.33 22.21 32.10
CA ASN A 200 -10.20 22.86 31.46
C ASN A 200 -10.62 24.05 30.59
N LYS A 201 -11.29 25.04 31.21
CA LYS A 201 -11.95 26.17 30.54
C LYS A 201 -11.00 27.17 29.85
N SER A 202 -9.71 27.16 30.19
CA SER A 202 -8.68 28.09 29.68
C SER A 202 -7.47 27.43 29.01
N GLY A 203 -7.29 26.11 29.13
CA GLY A 203 -6.16 25.39 28.55
C GLY A 203 -6.37 24.96 27.10
N LEU A 204 -5.41 24.21 26.57
CA LEU A 204 -5.48 23.65 25.22
C LEU A 204 -6.69 22.68 25.08
N PHE A 205 -7.23 22.55 23.87
CA PHE A 205 -8.21 21.51 23.55
C PHE A 205 -7.62 20.11 23.75
N GLU A 206 -8.33 19.24 24.46
CA GLU A 206 -7.99 17.83 24.59
C GLU A 206 -7.98 17.16 23.19
N ARG A 207 -7.09 16.18 23.02
CA ARG A 207 -6.91 15.42 21.80
C ARG A 207 -6.72 13.95 22.12
N LYS A 208 -7.22 13.07 21.27
CA LYS A 208 -7.00 11.62 21.34
C LYS A 208 -6.72 11.06 19.94
N LEU A 209 -6.00 9.94 19.87
CA LEU A 209 -5.90 9.16 18.64
C LEU A 209 -7.30 8.55 18.40
N VAL A 210 -7.89 8.80 17.23
CA VAL A 210 -9.25 8.35 16.86
C VAL A 210 -9.22 7.34 15.72
N GLY A 211 -8.11 7.24 14.98
CA GLY A 211 -7.90 6.18 14.01
C GLY A 211 -6.41 5.92 13.80
N LEU A 212 -6.08 4.65 13.51
CA LEU A 212 -4.76 4.18 13.15
C LEU A 212 -4.90 3.36 11.87
N TYR A 213 -4.01 3.56 10.90
CA TYR A 213 -4.14 2.98 9.57
C TYR A 213 -2.79 2.51 9.01
N THR A 214 -2.78 1.30 8.47
CA THR A 214 -1.69 0.65 7.74
C THR A 214 -2.26 -0.10 6.55
N LYS A 215 -1.43 -0.68 5.65
CA LYS A 215 -1.96 -1.24 4.39
C LYS A 215 -2.99 -2.36 4.63
N ALA A 216 -2.80 -3.18 5.66
CA ALA A 216 -3.68 -4.32 5.96
C ALA A 216 -4.88 -4.01 6.87
N THR A 217 -5.01 -2.76 7.33
CA THR A 217 -6.02 -2.33 8.32
C THR A 217 -6.89 -1.17 7.84
N LEU A 218 -6.45 -0.45 6.79
CA LEU A 218 -7.10 0.74 6.23
C LEU A 218 -8.54 0.47 5.79
N ASP A 219 -8.78 -0.53 4.96
CA ASP A 219 -10.09 -0.73 4.33
C ASP A 219 -11.17 -1.15 5.34
N ALA A 220 -10.78 -1.78 6.45
CA ALA A 220 -11.67 -2.17 7.55
C ALA A 220 -11.85 -1.08 8.61
N GLY A 221 -10.80 -0.35 8.95
CA GLY A 221 -10.78 0.56 10.10
C GLY A 221 -11.33 1.95 9.80
N ALA A 222 -11.44 2.30 8.53
CA ALA A 222 -11.51 3.69 8.12
C ALA A 222 -12.91 4.04 7.58
N ALA A 223 -13.70 4.74 8.41
CA ALA A 223 -14.98 5.35 8.06
C ALA A 223 -14.80 6.53 7.08
N LEU A 224 -14.26 6.24 5.88
CA LEU A 224 -13.78 7.20 4.89
C LEU A 224 -14.73 7.34 3.70
N SER A 225 -16.02 7.52 3.98
CA SER A 225 -17.00 7.98 2.99
C SER A 225 -16.52 9.25 2.27
N ASP A 226 -16.97 9.49 1.04
CA ASP A 226 -16.63 10.69 0.23
C ASP A 226 -15.19 10.74 -0.35
N ALA A 227 -14.55 9.57 -0.49
CA ALA A 227 -13.58 9.34 -1.57
C ALA A 227 -14.25 8.39 -2.58
N GLY A 228 -14.91 8.97 -3.58
CA GLY A 228 -15.89 8.30 -4.43
C GLY A 228 -15.40 7.08 -5.23
N ASP A 229 -16.40 6.33 -5.69
CA ASP A 229 -16.52 5.29 -6.74
C ASP A 229 -15.24 4.85 -7.51
N ASP A 230 -14.37 5.77 -7.91
CA ASP A 230 -13.05 5.50 -8.49
C ASP A 230 -12.22 4.47 -7.68
N GLY A 231 -12.38 4.44 -6.35
CA GLY A 231 -11.61 3.59 -5.45
C GLY A 231 -11.79 2.09 -5.68
N GLU A 232 -13.02 1.61 -5.82
CA GLU A 232 -13.33 0.18 -5.96
C GLU A 232 -13.10 -0.29 -7.40
N LYS A 233 -13.47 0.56 -8.38
CA LYS A 233 -13.13 0.37 -9.80
C LYS A 233 -11.62 0.27 -10.00
N SER A 234 -10.83 1.05 -9.25
CA SER A 234 -9.37 0.96 -9.24
C SER A 234 -8.84 -0.34 -8.60
N SER A 235 -9.51 -0.93 -7.60
CA SER A 235 -9.09 -2.20 -6.99
C SER A 235 -9.19 -3.37 -7.99
N MET A 236 -10.34 -3.50 -8.66
CA MET A 236 -10.53 -4.51 -9.72
C MET A 236 -9.59 -4.28 -10.92
N ALA A 237 -9.42 -3.04 -11.38
CA ALA A 237 -8.52 -2.72 -12.48
C ALA A 237 -7.03 -2.95 -12.16
N SER A 238 -6.64 -2.79 -10.89
CA SER A 238 -5.26 -2.99 -10.42
C SER A 238 -4.94 -4.42 -10.02
N GLY A 239 -5.93 -5.31 -9.92
CA GLY A 239 -5.75 -6.69 -9.43
C GLY A 239 -5.45 -6.83 -7.94
N VAL A 240 -5.51 -5.74 -7.17
CA VAL A 240 -5.32 -5.75 -5.71
C VAL A 240 -6.67 -6.05 -5.08
N LEU A 241 -6.96 -7.35 -4.97
CA LEU A 241 -8.24 -7.90 -4.50
C LEU A 241 -8.28 -8.11 -2.97
N SER A 242 -7.11 -8.19 -2.33
CA SER A 242 -6.90 -8.48 -0.90
C SER A 242 -5.63 -7.77 -0.39
N ASN A 243 -5.64 -7.33 0.86
CA ASN A 243 -4.59 -6.63 1.59
C ASN A 243 -4.15 -7.39 2.86
N HIS A 244 -4.04 -8.73 2.81
CA HIS A 244 -3.76 -9.59 3.97
C HIS A 244 -2.62 -9.11 4.89
N LEU A 245 -2.87 -9.18 6.20
CA LEU A 245 -1.84 -9.21 7.25
C LEU A 245 -1.38 -10.66 7.46
N LEU A 246 -0.14 -10.99 7.14
CA LEU A 246 0.40 -12.34 7.32
C LEU A 246 1.25 -12.46 8.60
N CYS A 247 0.76 -13.22 9.57
CA CYS A 247 1.50 -13.60 10.75
C CYS A 247 2.25 -14.93 10.49
N VAL A 248 3.54 -14.95 10.82
CA VAL A 248 4.45 -16.09 10.59
C VAL A 248 5.09 -16.52 11.91
N ALA A 249 4.88 -17.77 12.29
CA ALA A 249 5.61 -18.44 13.37
C ALA A 249 6.27 -19.72 12.85
N GLU A 250 7.44 -20.09 13.36
CA GLU A 250 8.10 -21.35 12.98
C GLU A 250 8.84 -22.01 14.14
N ASP A 251 8.95 -23.33 14.12
CA ASP A 251 9.82 -24.10 15.00
C ASP A 251 10.73 -25.03 14.18
N ARG A 252 12.01 -25.14 14.59
CA ARG A 252 12.92 -26.13 14.03
C ARG A 252 12.55 -27.51 14.55
N VAL A 253 12.25 -28.44 13.63
CA VAL A 253 12.01 -29.84 13.98
C VAL A 253 13.36 -30.56 13.96
N ALA A 254 13.80 -31.00 15.14
CA ALA A 254 15.04 -31.77 15.28
C ALA A 254 14.90 -33.14 14.60
N GLY A 255 15.51 -33.28 13.41
CA GLY A 255 15.55 -34.55 12.70
C GLY A 255 16.47 -35.55 13.39
N GLY A 256 15.96 -36.73 13.71
CA GLY A 256 16.79 -37.84 14.21
C GLY A 256 17.70 -38.38 13.12
N ALA A 257 19.02 -38.37 13.37
CA ALA A 257 20.10 -38.99 12.57
C ALA A 257 20.27 -38.59 11.08
N SER A 258 19.30 -37.90 10.45
CA SER A 258 19.33 -37.50 9.04
C SER A 258 19.70 -36.03 8.86
N THR A 259 20.53 -35.73 7.87
CA THR A 259 21.20 -34.43 7.67
C THR A 259 20.30 -33.30 7.15
N SER A 260 19.02 -33.56 6.90
CA SER A 260 18.05 -32.57 6.44
C SER A 260 17.30 -31.92 7.61
N ALA A 261 17.84 -30.81 8.13
CA ALA A 261 17.12 -29.97 9.08
C ALA A 261 15.82 -29.44 8.44
N SER A 262 14.68 -29.75 9.07
CA SER A 262 13.36 -29.29 8.62
C SER A 262 12.79 -28.25 9.58
N THR A 263 11.82 -27.46 9.10
CA THR A 263 11.17 -26.45 9.93
C THR A 263 9.67 -26.59 9.75
N ARG A 264 8.92 -26.55 10.85
CA ARG A 264 7.47 -26.41 10.80
C ARG A 264 7.13 -24.93 10.82
N VAL A 265 6.31 -24.49 9.87
CA VAL A 265 5.86 -23.10 9.75
C VAL A 265 4.35 -23.08 9.95
N GLY A 266 3.88 -22.26 10.90
CA GLY A 266 2.47 -21.94 11.11
C GLY A 266 2.18 -20.53 10.58
N LEU A 267 1.13 -20.41 9.77
CA LEU A 267 0.71 -19.15 9.17
C LEU A 267 -0.72 -18.81 9.57
N ALA A 268 -0.97 -17.50 9.74
CA ALA A 268 -2.30 -16.92 9.75
C ALA A 268 -2.30 -15.67 8.87
N ALA A 269 -3.05 -15.70 7.76
CA ALA A 269 -3.26 -14.54 6.90
C ALA A 269 -4.66 -13.97 7.16
N ILE A 270 -4.72 -12.74 7.66
CA ILE A 270 -5.94 -12.08 8.11
C ILE A 270 -6.28 -10.96 7.14
N GLU A 271 -7.42 -11.08 6.47
CA GLU A 271 -8.01 -10.03 5.64
C GLU A 271 -9.03 -9.27 6.47
N THR A 272 -8.60 -8.18 7.10
CA THR A 272 -9.48 -7.38 7.97
C THR A 272 -10.69 -6.81 7.22
N SER A 273 -10.57 -6.60 5.90
CA SER A 273 -11.59 -5.93 5.11
C SER A 273 -12.71 -6.85 4.62
N THR A 274 -12.50 -8.14 4.38
CA THR A 274 -13.60 -9.11 4.10
C THR A 274 -14.00 -9.92 5.31
N GLY A 275 -13.13 -10.01 6.31
CA GLY A 275 -13.31 -10.89 7.46
C GLY A 275 -12.80 -12.31 7.23
N ASP A 276 -11.91 -12.55 6.26
CA ASP A 276 -11.31 -13.87 6.03
C ASP A 276 -10.06 -14.10 6.88
N VAL A 277 -9.95 -15.30 7.45
CA VAL A 277 -8.76 -15.76 8.19
C VAL A 277 -8.30 -17.09 7.58
N LEU A 278 -7.24 -17.05 6.76
CA LEU A 278 -6.63 -18.24 6.19
C LEU A 278 -5.54 -18.75 7.14
N SER A 279 -5.67 -19.97 7.65
CA SER A 279 -4.74 -20.49 8.67
C SER A 279 -4.30 -21.93 8.42
N GLY A 280 -3.08 -22.28 8.83
CA GLY A 280 -2.57 -23.64 8.72
C GLY A 280 -1.07 -23.77 8.98
N GLU A 281 -0.62 -25.00 9.23
CA GLU A 281 0.80 -25.35 9.37
C GLU A 281 1.28 -26.31 8.29
N PHE A 282 2.58 -26.28 8.01
CA PHE A 282 3.25 -27.22 7.11
C PHE A 282 4.72 -27.44 7.50
N MET A 283 5.27 -28.56 7.05
CA MET A 283 6.71 -28.83 7.09
C MET A 283 7.38 -28.22 5.85
N ASP A 284 8.52 -27.55 6.03
CA ASP A 284 9.29 -26.91 4.95
C ASP A 284 10.79 -27.21 5.07
N THR A 285 11.50 -27.06 3.95
CA THR A 285 12.94 -27.32 3.83
C THR A 285 13.76 -26.04 4.04
N MET A 286 15.09 -26.15 4.06
CA MET A 286 16.00 -24.99 4.14
C MET A 286 15.84 -23.99 2.98
N GLN A 287 15.28 -24.41 1.83
CA GLN A 287 15.03 -23.53 0.67
C GLN A 287 13.71 -22.76 0.74
N ARG A 288 12.83 -23.08 1.71
CA ARG A 288 11.52 -22.44 1.92
C ARG A 288 10.53 -22.43 0.73
N PRO A 289 10.48 -23.45 -0.16
CA PRO A 289 9.49 -23.47 -1.24
C PRO A 289 8.03 -23.52 -0.75
N GLY A 290 7.78 -24.10 0.44
CA GLY A 290 6.44 -24.10 1.03
C GLY A 290 6.00 -22.69 1.42
N LEU A 291 6.85 -21.94 2.11
CA LEU A 291 6.57 -20.55 2.45
C LEU A 291 6.49 -19.66 1.19
N GLU A 292 7.37 -19.86 0.21
CA GLU A 292 7.40 -19.05 -1.02
C GLU A 292 6.11 -19.17 -1.85
N SER A 293 5.56 -20.38 -2.05
CA SER A 293 4.27 -20.55 -2.75
C SER A 293 3.14 -19.79 -2.05
N ARG A 294 3.12 -19.83 -0.71
CA ARG A 294 2.07 -19.21 0.09
C ARG A 294 2.20 -17.68 0.07
N LEU A 295 3.42 -17.15 0.13
CA LEU A 295 3.69 -15.72 -0.08
C LEU A 295 3.21 -15.24 -1.47
N LEU A 296 3.44 -16.02 -2.53
CA LEU A 296 2.96 -15.69 -3.89
C LEU A 296 1.43 -15.71 -4.01
N CYS A 297 0.75 -16.70 -3.42
CA CYS A 297 -0.72 -16.80 -3.46
C CYS A 297 -1.40 -15.72 -2.61
N ILE A 298 -0.99 -15.57 -1.34
CA ILE A 298 -1.57 -14.64 -0.36
C ILE A 298 -1.26 -13.18 -0.74
N SER A 299 -0.06 -12.92 -1.26
CA SER A 299 0.46 -11.58 -1.58
C SER A 299 0.24 -10.57 -0.45
N PRO A 300 0.74 -10.84 0.78
CA PRO A 300 0.47 -10.00 1.95
C PRO A 300 0.87 -8.54 1.75
N ALA A 301 0.03 -7.64 2.22
CA ALA A 301 0.32 -6.21 2.25
C ALA A 301 1.28 -5.87 3.39
N GLU A 302 1.18 -6.59 4.51
CA GLU A 302 1.97 -6.42 5.75
C GLU A 302 2.22 -7.79 6.41
N ILE A 303 3.33 -7.92 7.12
CA ILE A 303 3.83 -9.19 7.68
C ILE A 303 4.24 -8.98 9.14
N VAL A 304 3.88 -9.92 10.02
CA VAL A 304 4.31 -9.97 11.43
C VAL A 304 5.10 -11.25 11.65
N LEU A 305 6.38 -11.12 12.03
CA LEU A 305 7.25 -12.26 12.33
C LEU A 305 7.31 -12.51 13.84
N VAL A 306 6.97 -13.73 14.25
CA VAL A 306 7.16 -14.17 15.63
C VAL A 306 8.59 -14.70 15.81
N GLU A 307 9.35 -14.08 16.71
CA GLU A 307 10.71 -14.49 17.03
C GLU A 307 10.75 -15.62 18.07
N PRO A 308 11.71 -16.57 17.97
CA PRO A 308 12.83 -16.60 17.04
C PRO A 308 12.43 -17.03 15.61
N ILE A 309 12.93 -16.30 14.61
CA ILE A 309 12.77 -16.61 13.18
C ILE A 309 14.13 -17.04 12.60
N SER A 310 14.19 -18.07 11.75
CA SER A 310 15.45 -18.50 11.14
C SER A 310 15.85 -17.67 9.93
N GLU A 311 17.17 -17.61 9.71
CA GLU A 311 17.81 -16.84 8.63
C GLU A 311 17.28 -17.14 7.22
N PRO A 312 16.97 -18.40 6.80
CA PRO A 312 16.35 -18.65 5.49
C PRO A 312 14.98 -17.97 5.33
N THR A 313 14.13 -18.01 6.36
CA THR A 313 12.82 -17.35 6.38
C THR A 313 12.96 -15.83 6.31
N ALA A 314 13.86 -15.26 7.13
CA ALA A 314 14.15 -13.83 7.13
C ALA A 314 14.71 -13.36 5.77
N ARG A 315 15.59 -14.14 5.13
CA ARG A 315 16.13 -13.85 3.79
C ARG A 315 15.06 -13.89 2.70
N LEU A 316 14.20 -14.93 2.68
CA LEU A 316 13.13 -15.04 1.68
C LEU A 316 12.18 -13.84 1.76
N ILE A 317 11.71 -13.51 2.96
CA ILE A 317 10.78 -12.40 3.17
C ILE A 317 11.44 -11.06 2.82
N LYS A 318 12.71 -10.85 3.19
CA LYS A 318 13.47 -9.66 2.79
C LYS A 318 13.67 -9.56 1.27
N ALA A 319 13.87 -10.68 0.58
CA ALA A 319 14.05 -10.71 -0.88
C ALA A 319 12.76 -10.41 -1.64
N MET A 320 11.61 -10.89 -1.16
CA MET A 320 10.30 -10.69 -1.82
C MET A 320 9.63 -9.35 -1.44
N TYR A 321 9.78 -8.89 -0.20
CA TYR A 321 8.99 -7.79 0.38
C TYR A 321 9.83 -6.64 0.96
N GLY A 322 11.16 -6.73 0.96
CA GLY A 322 12.03 -5.71 1.56
C GLY A 322 12.28 -4.45 0.72
N SER A 323 11.87 -4.44 -0.56
CA SER A 323 12.01 -3.30 -1.47
C SER A 323 11.12 -3.47 -2.72
N GLY A 324 11.08 -2.45 -3.59
CA GLY A 324 10.36 -2.48 -4.87
C GLY A 324 8.85 -2.28 -4.75
N ALA A 325 8.12 -2.57 -5.83
CA ALA A 325 6.67 -2.38 -5.90
C ALA A 325 5.89 -3.20 -4.85
N ASN A 326 6.39 -4.39 -4.52
CA ASN A 326 5.80 -5.31 -3.54
C ASN A 326 6.28 -5.05 -2.10
N ALA A 327 6.88 -3.90 -1.80
CA ALA A 327 7.37 -3.60 -0.47
C ALA A 327 6.24 -3.64 0.59
N ALA A 328 6.36 -4.57 1.54
CA ALA A 328 5.45 -4.74 2.66
C ALA A 328 6.09 -4.27 3.98
N ARG A 329 5.25 -3.83 4.91
CA ARG A 329 5.65 -3.59 6.29
C ARG A 329 5.97 -4.93 6.96
N VAL A 330 7.15 -5.04 7.58
CA VAL A 330 7.55 -6.24 8.35
C VAL A 330 7.78 -5.84 9.80
N GLU A 331 6.83 -6.19 10.66
CA GLU A 331 6.93 -6.01 12.11
C GLU A 331 7.48 -7.30 12.76
N ARG A 332 8.02 -7.19 13.97
CA ARG A 332 8.58 -8.31 14.75
C ARG A 332 8.00 -8.31 16.16
N VAL A 333 7.75 -9.50 16.70
CA VAL A 333 7.22 -9.71 18.05
C VAL A 333 7.86 -10.96 18.66
N THR A 334 8.27 -10.91 19.92
CA THR A 334 8.79 -12.09 20.64
C THR A 334 7.66 -13.01 21.13
N ARG A 335 7.93 -14.30 21.41
CA ARG A 335 6.90 -15.17 22.04
C ARG A 335 6.49 -14.70 23.44
N ASP A 336 7.44 -14.16 24.21
CA ASP A 336 7.18 -13.63 25.55
C ASP A 336 6.17 -12.46 25.50
N GLU A 337 6.29 -11.62 24.47
CA GLU A 337 5.36 -10.53 24.15
C GLU A 337 3.94 -10.95 23.74
N LEU A 338 3.70 -12.24 23.51
CA LEU A 338 2.39 -12.83 23.22
C LEU A 338 1.78 -13.51 24.46
N THR A 339 2.52 -13.58 25.58
CA THR A 339 1.97 -14.13 26.84
C THR A 339 0.79 -13.29 27.32
N GLY A 340 -0.29 -13.94 27.74
CA GLY A 340 -1.55 -13.28 28.11
C GLY A 340 -2.40 -12.78 26.93
N VAL A 341 -2.00 -12.99 25.67
CA VAL A 341 -2.86 -12.72 24.51
C VAL A 341 -3.85 -13.89 24.33
N THR A 342 -4.97 -13.82 25.04
CA THR A 342 -6.11 -14.71 24.83
C THR A 342 -6.74 -14.46 23.45
N LEU A 343 -7.02 -15.54 22.74
CA LEU A 343 -8.00 -15.61 21.65
C LEU A 343 -9.27 -16.23 22.23
N THR A 344 -10.45 -15.81 21.77
CA THR A 344 -11.72 -16.50 22.05
C THR A 344 -12.33 -16.93 20.73
N GLY A 345 -12.89 -18.13 20.63
CA GLY A 345 -13.48 -18.67 19.40
C GLY A 345 -12.95 -20.07 19.12
N THR A 346 -13.83 -21.02 18.82
CA THR A 346 -13.50 -22.46 18.85
C THR A 346 -12.36 -22.83 17.92
N LYS A 347 -12.34 -22.32 16.67
CA LYS A 347 -11.28 -22.59 15.70
C LYS A 347 -9.96 -21.86 16.01
N ALA A 348 -10.02 -20.76 16.77
CA ALA A 348 -8.82 -20.05 17.21
C ALA A 348 -8.15 -20.79 18.38
N GLU A 349 -8.96 -21.34 19.30
CA GLU A 349 -8.55 -22.11 20.46
C GLU A 349 -8.10 -23.55 20.08
N GLU A 350 -8.76 -24.19 19.11
CA GLU A 350 -8.41 -25.51 18.57
C GLU A 350 -7.23 -25.50 17.56
N ALA A 351 -6.70 -24.32 17.23
CA ALA A 351 -5.59 -24.17 16.30
C ALA A 351 -4.30 -24.86 16.80
N THR A 352 -3.48 -25.38 15.88
CA THR A 352 -2.20 -26.01 16.26
C THR A 352 -1.27 -24.98 16.93
N PRO A 353 -0.34 -25.38 17.82
CA PRO A 353 0.41 -24.42 18.64
C PRO A 353 1.15 -23.32 17.87
N LEU A 354 1.67 -23.61 16.67
CA LEU A 354 2.30 -22.61 15.80
C LEU A 354 1.28 -21.68 15.12
N VAL A 355 0.12 -22.21 14.71
CA VAL A 355 -0.97 -21.40 14.14
C VAL A 355 -1.59 -20.51 15.21
N HIS A 356 -1.86 -21.04 16.41
CA HIS A 356 -2.29 -20.25 17.57
C HIS A 356 -1.26 -19.15 17.91
N THR A 357 0.04 -19.45 17.85
CA THR A 357 1.09 -18.44 18.06
C THR A 357 1.04 -17.33 17.00
N ALA A 358 0.83 -17.67 15.72
CA ALA A 358 0.65 -16.69 14.65
C ALA A 358 -0.65 -15.86 14.84
N LEU A 359 -1.75 -16.49 15.24
CA LEU A 359 -3.02 -15.82 15.55
C LEU A 359 -2.90 -14.86 16.75
N CYS A 360 -2.19 -15.23 17.82
CA CYS A 360 -1.89 -14.33 18.94
C CYS A 360 -1.09 -13.10 18.48
N ALA A 361 -0.14 -13.25 17.55
CA ALA A 361 0.59 -12.13 16.97
C ALA A 361 -0.33 -11.20 16.16
N GLY A 362 -1.24 -11.77 15.36
CA GLY A 362 -2.28 -11.02 14.65
C GLY A 362 -3.22 -10.29 15.61
N ALA A 363 -3.72 -10.96 16.65
CA ALA A 363 -4.58 -10.38 17.68
C ALA A 363 -3.88 -9.26 18.46
N LYS A 364 -2.60 -9.41 18.81
CA LYS A 364 -1.81 -8.35 19.43
C LYS A 364 -1.73 -7.12 18.52
N TYR A 365 -1.38 -7.32 17.25
CA TYR A 365 -1.25 -6.24 16.28
C TYR A 365 -2.59 -5.52 16.04
N LEU A 366 -3.63 -6.25 15.66
CA LEU A 366 -4.95 -5.71 15.32
C LEU A 366 -5.67 -5.04 16.51
N ARG A 367 -5.29 -5.36 17.76
CA ARG A 367 -5.79 -4.67 18.95
C ARG A 367 -5.35 -3.21 19.02
N GLU A 368 -4.23 -2.82 18.40
CA GLU A 368 -3.84 -1.42 18.25
C GLU A 368 -4.73 -0.63 17.28
N PHE A 369 -5.51 -1.34 16.45
CA PHE A 369 -6.40 -0.79 15.42
C PHE A 369 -7.89 -0.94 15.76
N GLY A 370 -8.23 -1.66 16.84
CA GLY A 370 -9.62 -1.99 17.19
C GLY A 370 -10.24 -3.07 16.28
N GLN A 371 -9.43 -3.96 15.69
CA GLN A 371 -9.85 -4.93 14.68
C GLN A 371 -9.62 -6.40 15.09
N ALA A 372 -9.16 -6.65 16.32
CA ALA A 372 -8.81 -8.00 16.78
C ALA A 372 -10.02 -8.95 16.84
N ASP A 373 -11.22 -8.43 17.04
CA ASP A 373 -12.43 -9.22 17.27
C ASP A 373 -12.85 -10.08 16.06
N ILE A 374 -12.30 -9.83 14.86
CA ILE A 374 -12.52 -10.71 13.71
C ILE A 374 -11.99 -12.13 13.93
N LEU A 375 -10.99 -12.27 14.81
CA LEU A 375 -10.43 -13.57 15.21
C LEU A 375 -11.34 -14.32 16.18
N HIS A 376 -12.46 -13.72 16.62
CA HIS A 376 -13.49 -14.36 17.43
C HIS A 376 -14.67 -14.91 16.61
N LEU A 377 -14.67 -14.67 15.29
CA LEU A 377 -15.72 -15.14 14.39
C LEU A 377 -15.31 -16.48 13.77
N ASP A 378 -15.77 -17.61 14.30
CA ASP A 378 -15.45 -18.93 13.75
C ASP A 378 -15.85 -19.12 12.27
N ALA A 379 -16.78 -18.31 11.75
CA ALA A 379 -17.13 -18.30 10.32
C ALA A 379 -16.00 -17.73 9.42
N ALA A 380 -15.11 -16.88 9.95
CA ALA A 380 -13.98 -16.27 9.24
C ALA A 380 -12.89 -17.28 8.83
N PHE A 381 -12.72 -18.33 9.64
CA PHE A 381 -11.59 -19.23 9.56
C PHE A 381 -11.75 -20.28 8.46
N ARG A 382 -10.85 -20.23 7.47
CA ARG A 382 -10.69 -21.20 6.38
C ARG A 382 -9.29 -21.86 6.46
N PRO A 383 -9.12 -23.12 6.04
CA PRO A 383 -7.80 -23.73 5.94
C PRO A 383 -6.96 -23.04 4.85
N LEU A 384 -5.65 -22.96 5.05
CA LEU A 384 -4.71 -22.37 4.09
C LEU A 384 -4.59 -23.15 2.76
N GLU A 385 -4.88 -24.45 2.80
CA GLU A 385 -4.94 -25.34 1.63
C GLU A 385 -6.07 -26.36 1.84
N GLY A 386 -6.88 -26.59 0.82
CA GLY A 386 -7.85 -27.69 0.78
C GLY A 386 -7.17 -29.05 0.55
N ALA A 387 -7.72 -30.11 1.15
CA ALA A 387 -7.15 -31.47 1.05
C ALA A 387 -7.09 -31.98 -0.41
N ASP A 388 -8.12 -31.64 -1.22
CA ASP A 388 -8.26 -32.03 -2.62
C ASP A 388 -7.80 -30.94 -3.61
N GLU A 389 -6.98 -29.98 -3.17
CA GLU A 389 -6.41 -28.92 -4.03
C GLU A 389 -5.02 -29.30 -4.57
N MET A 390 -4.69 -28.83 -5.77
CA MET A 390 -3.41 -29.03 -6.46
C MET A 390 -2.38 -28.04 -5.95
N LYS A 391 -1.29 -28.55 -5.36
CA LYS A 391 -0.21 -27.72 -4.81
C LYS A 391 0.69 -27.21 -5.93
N LEU A 392 0.55 -25.94 -6.27
CA LEU A 392 1.40 -25.26 -7.25
C LEU A 392 2.71 -24.81 -6.58
N SER A 393 3.85 -25.14 -7.20
CA SER A 393 5.17 -24.74 -6.70
C SER A 393 5.49 -23.27 -7.02
N PRO A 394 6.44 -22.63 -6.33
CA PRO A 394 6.75 -21.22 -6.56
C PRO A 394 7.31 -20.95 -7.95
N ASN A 395 7.92 -21.96 -8.56
CA ASN A 395 8.40 -21.93 -9.92
C ASN A 395 7.23 -21.99 -10.92
N VAL A 396 6.25 -22.89 -10.70
CA VAL A 396 5.06 -23.02 -11.56
C VAL A 396 4.21 -21.74 -11.52
N LEU A 397 3.96 -21.18 -10.33
CA LEU A 397 3.20 -19.94 -10.15
C LEU A 397 3.78 -18.74 -10.92
N ARG A 398 5.12 -18.67 -11.04
CA ARG A 398 5.83 -17.60 -11.74
C ARG A 398 6.02 -17.89 -13.24
N GLN A 399 6.45 -19.09 -13.62
CA GLN A 399 6.72 -19.45 -15.02
C GLN A 399 5.47 -19.57 -15.88
N LEU A 400 4.31 -19.88 -15.29
CA LEU A 400 3.01 -19.87 -15.97
C LEU A 400 2.25 -18.55 -15.77
N GLU A 401 2.90 -17.51 -15.22
CA GLU A 401 2.31 -16.19 -14.93
C GLU A 401 0.91 -16.26 -14.30
N VAL A 402 0.73 -17.12 -13.29
CA VAL A 402 -0.61 -17.55 -12.85
C VAL A 402 -1.42 -16.39 -12.24
N LEU A 403 -0.78 -15.58 -11.40
CA LEU A 403 -1.39 -14.47 -10.67
C LEU A 403 -0.88 -13.10 -11.12
N THR A 404 0.39 -13.03 -11.51
CA THR A 404 1.11 -11.84 -11.98
C THR A 404 2.00 -12.20 -13.16
N SER A 405 2.20 -11.27 -14.07
CA SER A 405 3.16 -11.41 -15.17
C SER A 405 4.62 -11.39 -14.71
N SER A 406 5.54 -11.71 -15.61
CA SER A 406 6.99 -11.51 -15.45
C SER A 406 7.40 -10.04 -15.20
N ALA A 407 6.56 -9.07 -15.59
CA ALA A 407 6.73 -7.65 -15.24
C ALA A 407 6.23 -7.31 -13.82
N GLY A 408 5.75 -8.29 -13.05
CA GLY A 408 5.15 -8.11 -11.73
C GLY A 408 3.75 -7.49 -11.74
N THR A 409 3.12 -7.35 -12.91
CA THR A 409 1.81 -6.71 -13.06
C THR A 409 0.67 -7.72 -13.03
N TYR A 410 -0.50 -7.30 -12.58
CA TYR A 410 -1.73 -8.08 -12.75
C TYR A 410 -2.04 -8.32 -14.24
N LYS A 411 -2.04 -7.25 -15.05
CA LYS A 411 -2.21 -7.36 -16.50
C LYS A 411 -1.12 -8.25 -17.11
N GLY A 412 -1.54 -9.19 -17.96
CA GLY A 412 -0.70 -10.22 -18.58
C GLY A 412 -0.82 -11.60 -17.94
N SER A 413 -1.24 -11.69 -16.67
CA SER A 413 -1.37 -12.98 -15.98
C SER A 413 -2.56 -13.82 -16.45
N LEU A 414 -2.51 -15.14 -16.16
CA LEU A 414 -3.64 -16.04 -16.37
C LEU A 414 -4.89 -15.57 -15.61
N LEU A 415 -4.74 -15.12 -14.37
CA LEU A 415 -5.84 -14.55 -13.59
C LEU A 415 -6.45 -13.31 -14.27
N TRP A 416 -5.64 -12.43 -14.85
CA TRP A 416 -6.15 -11.29 -15.62
C TRP A 416 -6.90 -11.73 -16.88
N LEU A 417 -6.40 -12.73 -17.60
CA LEU A 417 -7.05 -13.29 -18.80
C LEU A 417 -8.39 -13.95 -18.47
N MET A 418 -8.51 -14.62 -17.32
CA MET A 418 -9.72 -15.33 -16.90
C MET A 418 -10.77 -14.43 -16.20
N ASN A 419 -10.39 -13.26 -15.70
CA ASN A 419 -11.27 -12.48 -14.82
C ASN A 419 -12.32 -11.64 -15.58
N HIS A 420 -13.45 -12.29 -15.86
CA HIS A 420 -14.69 -11.66 -16.33
C HIS A 420 -15.74 -11.51 -15.22
N THR A 421 -15.33 -11.50 -13.94
CA THR A 421 -16.25 -11.41 -12.81
C THR A 421 -16.85 -9.99 -12.69
N VAL A 422 -18.15 -9.90 -12.40
CA VAL A 422 -18.87 -8.62 -12.28
C VAL A 422 -18.95 -8.08 -10.85
N THR A 423 -18.49 -8.85 -9.86
CA THR A 423 -18.48 -8.47 -8.43
C THR A 423 -17.09 -8.64 -7.80
N PRO A 424 -16.70 -7.82 -6.80
CA PRO A 424 -15.40 -7.93 -6.13
C PRO A 424 -15.19 -9.28 -5.42
N MET A 425 -16.22 -9.80 -4.75
CA MET A 425 -16.17 -11.13 -4.11
C MET A 425 -16.04 -12.27 -5.12
N GLY A 426 -16.65 -12.14 -6.30
CA GLY A 426 -16.44 -13.06 -7.42
C GLY A 426 -14.97 -13.06 -7.88
N GLY A 427 -14.35 -11.89 -7.97
CA GLY A 427 -12.94 -11.74 -8.30
C GLY A 427 -12.01 -12.38 -7.27
N ARG A 428 -12.29 -12.19 -5.97
CA ARG A 428 -11.57 -12.86 -4.87
C ARG A 428 -11.69 -14.38 -4.93
N LEU A 429 -12.90 -14.90 -5.15
CA LEU A 429 -13.15 -16.34 -5.28
C LEU A 429 -12.44 -16.94 -6.51
N LEU A 430 -12.45 -16.24 -7.65
CA LEU A 430 -11.71 -16.67 -8.85
C LEU A 430 -10.19 -16.69 -8.60
N ARG A 431 -9.64 -15.71 -7.89
CA ARG A 431 -8.22 -15.72 -7.47
C ARG A 431 -7.88 -16.98 -6.68
N HIS A 432 -8.75 -17.41 -5.75
CA HIS A 432 -8.56 -18.68 -5.04
C HIS A 432 -8.55 -19.86 -6.01
N TRP A 433 -9.57 -19.99 -6.86
CA TRP A 433 -9.71 -21.13 -7.79
C TRP A 433 -8.58 -21.24 -8.82
N VAL A 434 -8.02 -20.13 -9.28
CA VAL A 434 -6.88 -20.12 -10.22
C VAL A 434 -5.55 -20.46 -9.53
N SER A 435 -5.39 -20.14 -8.24
CA SER A 435 -4.20 -20.52 -7.46
C SER A 435 -4.29 -21.92 -6.83
N HIS A 436 -5.50 -22.45 -6.64
CA HIS A 436 -5.78 -23.75 -6.03
C HIS A 436 -6.71 -24.61 -6.92
N PRO A 437 -6.21 -25.19 -8.03
CA PRO A 437 -7.01 -26.07 -8.89
C PRO A 437 -7.48 -27.32 -8.14
N LEU A 438 -8.68 -27.81 -8.47
CA LEU A 438 -9.22 -29.04 -7.86
C LEU A 438 -8.51 -30.30 -8.39
N ARG A 439 -8.44 -31.34 -7.55
CA ARG A 439 -7.94 -32.68 -7.91
C ARG A 439 -9.03 -33.75 -8.01
N SER A 440 -10.18 -33.55 -7.35
CA SER A 440 -11.30 -34.49 -7.39
C SER A 440 -12.00 -34.43 -8.74
N LYS A 441 -11.98 -35.54 -9.49
CA LYS A 441 -12.61 -35.66 -10.81
C LYS A 441 -14.07 -35.19 -10.80
N SER A 442 -14.87 -35.67 -9.84
CA SER A 442 -16.29 -35.31 -9.72
C SER A 442 -16.50 -33.81 -9.45
N ALA A 443 -15.61 -33.16 -8.69
CA ALA A 443 -15.70 -31.72 -8.42
C ALA A 443 -15.19 -30.85 -9.58
N ILE A 444 -14.36 -31.40 -10.47
CA ILE A 444 -13.99 -30.78 -11.74
C ILE A 444 -15.15 -30.91 -12.73
N GLU A 445 -15.72 -32.11 -12.89
CA GLU A 445 -16.86 -32.38 -13.78
C GLU A 445 -18.07 -31.52 -13.39
N GLY A 446 -18.46 -31.47 -12.11
CA GLY A 446 -19.55 -30.60 -11.66
C GLY A 446 -19.31 -29.08 -11.85
N ARG A 447 -18.07 -28.63 -12.10
CA ARG A 447 -17.78 -27.26 -12.56
C ARG A 447 -17.89 -27.12 -14.09
N LEU A 448 -17.53 -28.14 -14.85
CA LEU A 448 -17.70 -28.17 -16.30
C LEU A 448 -19.19 -28.25 -16.67
N ASP A 449 -19.95 -29.12 -16.01
CA ASP A 449 -21.42 -29.23 -16.16
C ASP A 449 -22.12 -27.89 -15.93
N ALA A 450 -21.68 -27.14 -14.91
CA ALA A 450 -22.20 -25.80 -14.61
C ALA A 450 -21.81 -24.75 -15.66
N VAL A 451 -20.61 -24.85 -16.26
CA VAL A 451 -20.19 -23.96 -17.37
C VAL A 451 -20.96 -24.28 -18.65
N ASP A 452 -21.19 -25.56 -18.95
CA ASP A 452 -21.92 -25.99 -20.14
C ASP A 452 -23.42 -25.65 -20.05
N ALA A 453 -24.05 -25.82 -18.88
CA ALA A 453 -25.40 -25.34 -18.64
C ALA A 453 -25.52 -23.81 -18.80
N LEU A 454 -24.54 -23.03 -18.33
CA LEU A 454 -24.50 -21.58 -18.52
C LEU A 454 -24.22 -21.16 -19.97
N ARG A 455 -23.45 -21.94 -20.72
CA ARG A 455 -23.26 -21.78 -22.17
C ARG A 455 -24.59 -21.99 -22.90
N GLU A 456 -25.29 -23.08 -22.63
CA GLU A 456 -26.58 -23.41 -23.28
C GLU A 456 -27.68 -22.39 -22.94
N LEU A 457 -27.65 -21.80 -21.75
CA LEU A 457 -28.49 -20.65 -21.37
C LEU A 457 -28.14 -19.33 -22.09
N THR A 458 -27.03 -19.26 -22.85
CA THR A 458 -26.53 -18.02 -23.47
C THR A 458 -26.15 -18.12 -24.96
N SER A 459 -26.05 -19.31 -25.55
CA SER A 459 -25.76 -19.53 -26.96
C SER A 459 -27.03 -19.53 -27.82
N PHE A 460 -27.17 -18.58 -28.75
CA PHE A 460 -28.36 -18.46 -29.61
C PHE A 460 -28.00 -18.12 -31.07
N GLU A 461 -28.74 -18.75 -32.00
CA GLU A 461 -28.83 -18.33 -33.40
C GLU A 461 -30.15 -17.55 -33.61
N GLU A 462 -30.10 -16.48 -34.42
CA GLU A 462 -31.25 -15.61 -34.68
C GLU A 462 -32.30 -16.29 -35.58
N GLY A 463 -33.22 -17.07 -34.98
CA GLY A 463 -34.43 -17.53 -35.68
C GLY A 463 -35.25 -18.64 -35.03
N SER A 464 -34.67 -19.47 -34.16
CA SER A 464 -35.29 -20.75 -33.76
C SER A 464 -35.73 -20.87 -32.28
N MET A 465 -36.08 -19.76 -31.63
CA MET A 465 -36.42 -19.77 -30.19
C MET A 465 -37.85 -20.26 -29.90
N MET A 466 -37.97 -21.36 -29.13
CA MET A 466 -39.21 -21.66 -28.40
C MET A 466 -39.38 -20.69 -27.22
N ASP A 467 -40.59 -20.54 -26.69
CA ASP A 467 -40.86 -19.51 -25.67
C ASP A 467 -40.19 -19.77 -24.32
N HIS A 468 -39.93 -21.04 -23.97
CA HIS A 468 -39.22 -21.40 -22.75
C HIS A 468 -37.79 -20.84 -22.72
N ASP A 469 -37.08 -20.89 -23.85
CA ASP A 469 -35.67 -20.52 -23.94
C ASP A 469 -35.48 -19.00 -23.85
N LYS A 470 -36.46 -18.24 -24.37
CA LYS A 470 -36.58 -16.78 -24.20
C LYS A 470 -36.66 -16.39 -22.72
N VAL A 471 -37.48 -17.10 -21.93
CA VAL A 471 -37.64 -16.83 -20.49
C VAL A 471 -36.33 -17.11 -19.75
N SER A 472 -35.67 -18.23 -20.05
CA SER A 472 -34.41 -18.63 -19.43
C SER A 472 -33.27 -17.63 -19.71
N HIS A 473 -33.08 -17.23 -20.97
CA HIS A 473 -32.10 -16.23 -21.38
C HIS A 473 -32.37 -14.85 -20.75
N ASN A 474 -33.63 -14.40 -20.73
CA ASN A 474 -34.00 -13.13 -20.10
C ASN A 474 -33.78 -13.16 -18.59
N THR A 475 -34.04 -14.29 -17.93
CA THR A 475 -33.77 -14.48 -16.49
C THR A 475 -32.28 -14.40 -16.19
N PHE A 476 -31.42 -15.07 -16.98
CA PHE A 476 -29.97 -14.99 -16.80
C PHE A 476 -29.42 -13.57 -17.01
N ASN A 477 -29.91 -12.85 -18.03
CA ASN A 477 -29.53 -11.45 -18.23
C ASN A 477 -30.02 -10.52 -17.12
N GLY A 478 -31.22 -10.76 -16.57
CA GLY A 478 -31.73 -10.07 -15.39
C GLY A 478 -30.81 -10.24 -14.19
N LEU A 479 -30.41 -11.48 -13.88
CA LEU A 479 -29.44 -11.80 -12.82
C LEU A 479 -28.09 -11.11 -13.09
N LYS A 480 -27.60 -11.12 -14.32
CA LYS A 480 -26.34 -10.46 -14.72
C LYS A 480 -26.39 -8.92 -14.60
N ILE A 481 -27.58 -8.32 -14.66
CA ILE A 481 -27.79 -6.89 -14.38
C ILE A 481 -27.81 -6.64 -12.87
N GLN A 482 -28.54 -7.46 -12.09
CA GLN A 482 -28.57 -7.36 -10.62
C GLN A 482 -27.17 -7.53 -10.00
N LEU A 483 -26.41 -8.54 -10.44
CA LEU A 483 -25.03 -8.78 -9.97
C LEU A 483 -24.09 -7.60 -10.25
N LYS A 484 -24.34 -6.79 -11.29
CA LYS A 484 -23.56 -5.56 -11.57
C LYS A 484 -23.94 -4.37 -10.68
N GLN A 485 -25.05 -4.45 -9.96
CA GLN A 485 -25.54 -3.41 -9.04
C GLN A 485 -25.15 -3.68 -7.58
N LEU A 486 -24.71 -4.90 -7.25
CA LEU A 486 -24.26 -5.25 -5.91
C LEU A 486 -22.94 -4.53 -5.55
N PRO A 487 -22.84 -3.92 -4.35
CA PRO A 487 -21.59 -3.38 -3.83
C PRO A 487 -20.63 -4.51 -3.37
N ASP A 488 -19.45 -4.15 -2.86
CA ASP A 488 -18.58 -5.10 -2.14
C ASP A 488 -19.23 -5.48 -0.78
N LEU A 489 -20.15 -6.46 -0.82
CA LEU A 489 -20.93 -6.89 0.34
C LEU A 489 -20.08 -7.50 1.46
N GLU A 490 -19.04 -8.27 1.12
CA GLU A 490 -18.10 -8.82 2.12
C GLU A 490 -17.43 -7.66 2.90
N ARG A 491 -16.97 -6.62 2.18
CA ARG A 491 -16.39 -5.43 2.83
C ARG A 491 -17.39 -4.59 3.60
N SER A 492 -18.60 -4.48 3.09
CA SER A 492 -19.67 -3.74 3.75
C SER A 492 -20.03 -4.41 5.10
N LEU A 493 -20.22 -5.73 5.10
CA LEU A 493 -20.53 -6.52 6.30
C LEU A 493 -19.38 -6.50 7.32
N ALA A 494 -18.13 -6.66 6.88
CA ALA A 494 -16.97 -6.57 7.77
C ALA A 494 -16.87 -5.18 8.44
N ARG A 495 -17.14 -4.09 7.72
CA ARG A 495 -17.17 -2.74 8.31
C ARG A 495 -18.36 -2.50 9.24
N VAL A 496 -19.49 -3.17 9.03
CA VAL A 496 -20.58 -3.20 10.02
C VAL A 496 -20.15 -3.95 11.28
N PHE A 497 -19.48 -5.09 11.15
CA PHE A 497 -18.92 -5.86 12.27
C PHE A 497 -17.90 -5.05 13.09
N HIS A 498 -16.95 -4.38 12.45
CA HIS A 498 -15.97 -3.50 13.12
C HIS A 498 -16.56 -2.17 13.64
N GLY A 499 -17.84 -1.89 13.40
CA GLY A 499 -18.49 -0.62 13.77
C GLY A 499 -17.98 0.62 13.01
N THR A 500 -17.34 0.43 11.85
CA THR A 500 -16.72 1.49 11.02
C THR A 500 -17.53 1.83 9.75
N ALA A 501 -18.63 1.13 9.49
CA ALA A 501 -19.58 1.48 8.45
C ALA A 501 -20.26 2.82 8.76
N THR A 502 -20.41 3.69 7.75
CA THR A 502 -21.26 4.88 7.85
C THR A 502 -22.73 4.50 7.68
N PRO A 503 -23.69 5.36 8.10
CA PRO A 503 -25.12 5.05 7.99
C PRO A 503 -25.58 4.70 6.57
N GLY A 504 -24.99 5.32 5.54
CA GLY A 504 -25.30 5.00 4.14
C GLY A 504 -24.81 3.62 3.70
N GLU A 505 -23.63 3.21 4.15
CA GLU A 505 -23.05 1.88 3.87
C GLU A 505 -23.79 0.78 4.64
N PHE A 506 -24.18 1.05 5.90
CA PHE A 506 -25.01 0.15 6.70
C PHE A 506 -26.40 -0.07 6.07
N VAL A 507 -27.08 0.99 5.65
CA VAL A 507 -28.38 0.85 4.93
C VAL A 507 -28.18 0.12 3.61
N GLY A 508 -27.17 0.49 2.81
CA GLY A 508 -26.87 -0.17 1.54
C GLY A 508 -26.65 -1.68 1.69
N ALA A 509 -25.91 -2.11 2.71
CA ALA A 509 -25.67 -3.51 3.01
C ALA A 509 -26.93 -4.31 3.44
N LEU A 510 -27.99 -3.62 3.89
CA LEU A 510 -29.28 -4.22 4.26
C LEU A 510 -30.35 -4.14 3.15
N THR A 511 -30.14 -3.33 2.11
CA THR A 511 -31.08 -3.13 1.00
C THR A 511 -30.57 -3.65 -0.34
N SER A 512 -29.41 -4.32 -0.37
CA SER A 512 -28.82 -4.98 -1.54
C SER A 512 -29.25 -6.45 -1.64
#